data_AF-A0A951G0F4-F1
#
_entry.id   AF-A0A951G0F4-F1
#
_cell.length_a   1.000
_cell.length_b   1.000
_cell.length_c   1.000
_cell.angle_alpha   90.00
_cell.angle_beta   90.00
_cell.angle_gamma   90.00
#
_symmetry.space_group_name_H-M   'P 1'
#
loop_
_entity.id
_entity.type
_entity.pdbx_description
1 polymer ?
#
loop_
_entity_poly.entity_id
_entity_poly.type
_entity_poly.pdbx_seq_one_letter_code
_entity_poly.pdbx_strand_id
1 'polypeptide(L)'
;YTPQERWENQAGYSPATIAAEIAGLVCAASIAQQNGDGADATKYLQTADAWRANLNAWTLTTTGPYGSAYYLRLTKDGNPNAATTYSVGDSGPTLDQRAVVDPSFLDLVRLGVIAPDDPNILSTLHVVDSQLSVLTPNGRFWHRYTGDGYGEQKDGQPWNVGFPAASQTTIGRVWPIFTGERGEYELAAGHSAAPELRAMAATANPSGLLPEQVWDQNPPSDQPGFASGTPTFSATPLAWTHAQFIRLAWSIAAGRPVEQPAIVACRYVRTCAVP
;
A
#
# COMPACT_ATOMS: atom_id res chain seq x y z
N TYR A 1 15.20 1.31 -8.25
CA TYR A 1 15.40 2.33 -7.21
C TYR A 1 14.59 3.55 -7.63
N THR A 2 13.76 4.07 -6.74
CA THR A 2 13.00 5.29 -6.99
C THR A 2 13.53 6.44 -6.12
N PRO A 3 13.58 7.68 -6.64
CA PRO A 3 13.87 8.86 -5.82
C PRO A 3 12.79 9.11 -4.76
N GLN A 4 11.54 8.67 -4.97
CA GLN A 4 10.45 8.75 -4.00
C GLN A 4 9.46 7.60 -4.21
N GLU A 5 9.05 6.92 -3.14
CA GLU A 5 7.89 6.03 -3.17
C GLU A 5 6.57 6.80 -3.02
N ARG A 6 5.43 6.09 -2.99
CA ARG A 6 4.10 6.70 -3.17
C ARG A 6 3.68 7.68 -2.06
N TRP A 7 4.40 7.72 -0.93
CA TRP A 7 4.18 8.69 0.14
C TRP A 7 5.06 9.92 0.02
N GLU A 8 5.82 10.04 -1.07
CA GLU A 8 6.56 11.23 -1.47
C GLU A 8 7.61 11.69 -0.44
N ASN A 9 8.05 10.79 0.45
CA ASN A 9 8.96 11.16 1.54
C ASN A 9 10.19 10.25 1.68
N GLN A 10 10.26 9.11 0.97
CA GLN A 10 11.44 8.24 1.01
C GLN A 10 11.90 7.76 -0.37
N ALA A 11 13.21 7.81 -0.61
CA ALA A 11 13.86 7.13 -1.73
C ALA A 11 14.24 5.68 -1.37
N GLY A 12 14.31 4.78 -2.36
CA GLY A 12 14.78 3.41 -2.15
C GLY A 12 14.24 2.38 -3.15
N TYR A 13 14.31 1.11 -2.78
CA TYR A 13 13.67 -0.01 -3.48
C TYR A 13 12.36 -0.34 -2.77
N SER A 14 11.26 0.23 -3.25
CA SER A 14 9.91 -0.01 -2.72
C SER A 14 9.23 -1.14 -3.50
N PRO A 15 8.67 -2.18 -2.85
CA PRO A 15 7.89 -3.21 -3.52
C PRO A 15 6.76 -2.63 -4.40
N ALA A 16 6.07 -1.61 -3.90
CA ALA A 16 4.93 -0.99 -4.59
C ALA A 16 5.38 -0.25 -5.86
N THR A 17 6.43 0.57 -5.76
CA THR A 17 6.98 1.28 -6.92
C THR A 17 7.56 0.30 -7.94
N ILE A 18 8.28 -0.74 -7.49
CA ILE A 18 8.81 -1.78 -8.37
C ILE A 18 7.68 -2.55 -9.06
N ALA A 19 6.55 -2.80 -8.37
CA ALA A 19 5.36 -3.41 -8.97
C ALA A 19 4.83 -2.55 -10.14
N ALA A 20 4.68 -1.24 -9.91
CA ALA A 20 4.23 -0.29 -10.92
C ALA A 20 5.20 -0.19 -12.11
N GLU A 21 6.51 -0.17 -11.83
CA GLU A 21 7.58 -0.19 -12.81
C GLU A 21 7.54 -1.44 -13.71
N ILE A 22 7.43 -2.63 -13.10
CA ILE A 22 7.31 -3.91 -13.82
C ILE A 22 6.06 -3.92 -14.69
N ALA A 23 4.90 -3.57 -14.11
CA ALA A 23 3.63 -3.55 -14.83
C ALA A 23 3.65 -2.55 -15.99
N GLY A 24 4.20 -1.36 -15.76
CA GLY A 24 4.37 -0.32 -16.77
C GLY A 24 5.23 -0.78 -17.94
N LEU A 25 6.36 -1.44 -17.67
CA LEU A 25 7.24 -1.97 -18.73
C LEU A 25 6.57 -3.08 -19.56
N VAL A 26 5.80 -3.98 -18.92
CA VAL A 26 5.05 -5.01 -19.66
C VAL A 26 3.97 -4.37 -20.55
N CYS A 27 3.25 -3.37 -20.03
CA CYS A 27 2.29 -2.61 -20.82
C CYS A 27 2.96 -1.84 -21.98
N ALA A 28 4.10 -1.20 -21.72
CA ALA A 28 4.89 -0.51 -22.72
C ALA A 28 5.39 -1.46 -23.82
N ALA A 29 5.78 -2.69 -23.48
CA ALA A 29 6.15 -3.69 -24.46
C ALA A 29 5.00 -4.07 -25.39
N SER A 30 3.78 -4.23 -24.85
CA SER A 30 2.59 -4.46 -25.67
C SER A 30 2.32 -3.29 -26.61
N ILE A 31 2.47 -2.06 -26.13
CA ILE A 31 2.30 -0.85 -26.96
C ILE A 31 3.38 -0.80 -28.06
N ALA A 32 4.65 -1.03 -27.73
CA ALA A 32 5.75 -1.05 -28.69
C ALA A 32 5.53 -2.10 -29.77
N GLN A 33 5.13 -3.31 -29.38
CA GLN A 33 4.81 -4.40 -30.32
C GLN A 33 3.67 -4.03 -31.28
N GLN A 34 2.61 -3.39 -30.79
CA GLN A 34 1.48 -2.93 -31.62
C GLN A 34 1.89 -1.82 -32.61
N ASN A 35 2.95 -1.08 -32.30
CA ASN A 35 3.50 -0.01 -33.16
C ASN A 35 4.66 -0.49 -34.05
N GLY A 36 4.93 -1.81 -34.10
CA GLY A 36 5.98 -2.39 -34.94
C GLY A 36 7.40 -2.25 -34.38
N ASP A 37 7.56 -1.81 -33.13
CA ASP A 37 8.86 -1.69 -32.47
C ASP A 37 9.16 -2.94 -31.61
N GLY A 38 9.54 -4.02 -32.29
CA GLY A 38 9.87 -5.29 -31.64
C GLY A 38 11.14 -5.24 -30.79
N ALA A 39 12.07 -4.33 -31.09
CA ALA A 39 13.33 -4.19 -30.36
C ALA A 39 13.07 -3.61 -28.96
N ASP A 40 12.32 -2.50 -28.89
CA ASP A 40 11.92 -1.92 -27.61
C ASP A 40 10.96 -2.83 -26.85
N ALA A 41 10.02 -3.50 -27.53
CA ALA A 41 9.15 -4.48 -26.89
C ALA A 41 9.95 -5.57 -26.15
N THR A 42 10.98 -6.12 -26.82
CA THR A 42 11.87 -7.13 -26.24
C THR A 42 12.65 -6.57 -25.05
N LYS A 43 13.22 -5.37 -25.19
CA LYS A 43 13.99 -4.70 -24.14
C LYS A 43 13.15 -4.42 -22.90
N TYR A 44 11.92 -3.92 -23.06
CA TYR A 44 11.02 -3.62 -21.95
C TYR A 44 10.63 -4.90 -21.20
N LEU A 45 10.30 -5.99 -21.91
CA LEU A 45 9.98 -7.28 -21.27
C LEU A 45 11.18 -7.85 -20.52
N GLN A 46 12.37 -7.86 -21.13
CA GLN A 46 13.58 -8.36 -20.47
C GLN A 46 13.89 -7.56 -19.19
N THR A 47 13.69 -6.24 -19.22
CA THR A 47 13.87 -5.38 -18.05
C THR A 47 12.84 -5.71 -16.97
N ALA A 48 11.56 -5.83 -17.34
CA ALA A 48 10.49 -6.17 -16.41
C ALA A 48 10.71 -7.54 -15.74
N ASP A 49 11.11 -8.55 -16.52
CA ASP A 49 11.41 -9.88 -16.03
C ASP A 49 12.61 -9.87 -15.06
N ALA A 50 13.67 -9.14 -15.41
CA ALA A 50 14.85 -9.01 -14.57
C ALA A 50 14.51 -8.33 -13.23
N TRP A 51 13.68 -7.28 -13.24
CA TRP A 51 13.26 -6.60 -12.01
C TRP A 51 12.35 -7.47 -11.17
N ARG A 52 11.41 -8.20 -11.78
CA ARG A 52 10.59 -9.18 -11.08
C ARG A 52 11.43 -10.27 -10.42
N ALA A 53 12.43 -10.80 -11.12
CA ALA A 53 13.31 -11.85 -10.60
C ALA A 53 14.15 -11.40 -9.40
N ASN A 54 14.49 -10.10 -9.31
CA ASN A 54 15.27 -9.54 -8.21
C ASN A 54 14.43 -8.91 -7.09
N LEU A 55 13.11 -8.81 -7.26
CA LEU A 55 12.20 -8.15 -6.31
C LEU A 55 12.44 -8.59 -4.86
N ASN A 56 12.47 -9.89 -4.61
CA ASN A 56 12.65 -10.43 -3.27
C ASN A 56 14.06 -10.12 -2.74
N ALA A 57 15.09 -10.27 -3.58
CA ALA A 57 16.47 -9.96 -3.20
C ALA A 57 16.63 -8.49 -2.77
N TRP A 58 15.83 -7.58 -3.33
CA TRP A 58 15.87 -6.15 -3.00
C TRP A 58 14.98 -5.74 -1.84
N THR A 59 13.88 -6.45 -1.57
CA THR A 59 12.79 -5.90 -0.74
C THR A 59 12.21 -6.85 0.32
N LEU A 60 12.52 -8.14 0.28
CA LEU A 60 12.00 -9.14 1.21
C LEU A 60 13.03 -9.44 2.31
N THR A 61 12.74 -9.05 3.55
CA THR A 61 13.62 -9.38 4.68
C THR A 61 13.37 -10.81 5.15
N THR A 62 14.41 -11.47 5.66
CA THR A 62 14.34 -12.75 6.38
C THR A 62 15.00 -12.69 7.76
N THR A 63 15.41 -11.49 8.20
CA THR A 63 16.10 -11.27 9.47
C THR A 63 15.44 -10.16 10.30
N GLY A 64 14.28 -9.69 9.86
CA GLY A 64 13.54 -8.66 10.56
C GLY A 64 12.77 -9.19 11.79
N PRO A 65 12.35 -8.31 12.70
CA PRO A 65 11.81 -8.69 14.01
C PRO A 65 10.41 -9.33 14.01
N TYR A 66 9.66 -9.30 12.89
CA TYR A 66 8.22 -9.63 12.92
C TYR A 66 7.85 -11.00 12.35
N GLY A 67 8.79 -11.74 11.78
CA GLY A 67 8.50 -13.02 11.13
C GLY A 67 9.68 -13.57 10.34
N SER A 68 9.51 -14.75 9.74
CA SER A 68 10.55 -15.45 8.99
C SER A 68 10.86 -14.82 7.64
N ALA A 69 9.86 -14.23 6.97
CA ALA A 69 10.03 -13.51 5.72
C ALA A 69 8.89 -12.50 5.51
N TYR A 70 9.18 -11.26 5.10
CA TYR A 70 8.14 -10.28 4.75
C TYR A 70 8.70 -9.11 3.94
N TYR A 71 7.87 -8.48 3.12
CA TYR A 71 8.26 -7.28 2.39
C TYR A 71 8.38 -6.09 3.34
N LEU A 72 9.46 -5.35 3.20
CA LEU A 72 9.65 -4.07 3.87
C LEU A 72 8.92 -2.97 3.09
N ARG A 73 8.67 -1.83 3.74
CA ARG A 73 8.19 -0.62 3.05
C ARG A 73 9.07 -0.28 1.85
N LEU A 74 10.37 -0.28 2.10
CA LEU A 74 11.45 -0.12 1.12
C LEU A 74 12.77 -0.51 1.75
N THR A 75 13.78 -0.77 0.93
CA THR A 75 15.18 -0.78 1.37
C THR A 75 15.92 0.44 0.83
N LYS A 76 16.91 0.93 1.57
CA LYS A 76 17.75 2.05 1.11
C LYS A 76 18.83 1.63 0.13
N ASP A 77 19.24 0.37 0.22
CA ASP A 77 20.45 -0.18 -0.40
C ASP A 77 20.17 -1.39 -1.29
N GLY A 78 18.92 -1.85 -1.37
CA GLY A 78 18.57 -3.10 -2.07
C GLY A 78 19.01 -4.34 -1.29
N ASN A 79 19.31 -4.21 0.00
CA ASN A 79 19.70 -5.31 0.89
C ASN A 79 18.74 -5.40 2.08
N PRO A 80 17.64 -6.16 1.97
CA PRO A 80 16.57 -6.19 2.97
C PRO A 80 16.96 -6.82 4.30
N ASN A 81 18.16 -7.41 4.42
CA ASN A 81 18.67 -7.97 5.66
C ASN A 81 19.74 -7.09 6.33
N ALA A 82 20.13 -5.98 5.71
CA ALA A 82 21.00 -5.00 6.33
C ALA A 82 20.29 -4.28 7.48
N ALA A 83 21.02 -4.01 8.56
CA ALA A 83 20.58 -3.19 9.69
C ALA A 83 20.66 -1.69 9.37
N THR A 84 20.13 -1.30 8.21
CA THR A 84 20.19 0.08 7.71
C THR A 84 19.08 0.89 8.37
N THR A 85 19.45 1.94 9.10
CA THR A 85 18.49 2.83 9.77
C THR A 85 18.21 4.08 8.94
N TYR A 86 16.97 4.56 8.94
CA TYR A 86 16.61 5.83 8.32
C TYR A 86 15.48 6.55 9.08
N SER A 87 15.42 7.87 8.96
CA SER A 87 14.30 8.68 9.46
C SER A 87 13.09 8.44 8.56
N VAL A 88 11.96 7.99 9.13
CA VAL A 88 10.76 7.66 8.33
C VAL A 88 9.99 8.87 7.81
N GLY A 89 10.32 10.08 8.31
CA GLY A 89 9.69 11.33 7.90
C GLY A 89 8.56 11.77 8.85
N ASP A 90 8.01 12.97 8.59
CA ASP A 90 6.79 13.49 9.24
C ASP A 90 6.80 13.47 10.77
N SER A 91 7.91 13.86 11.42
CA SER A 91 8.14 13.76 12.88
C SER A 91 8.32 12.32 13.40
N GLY A 92 8.08 11.30 12.59
CA GLY A 92 8.28 9.90 12.92
C GLY A 92 9.74 9.55 13.29
N PRO A 93 9.95 8.42 13.99
CA PRO A 93 11.26 8.04 14.52
C PRO A 93 12.26 7.63 13.42
N THR A 94 13.54 7.54 13.81
CA THR A 94 14.54 6.80 13.03
C THR A 94 14.43 5.32 13.37
N LEU A 95 14.23 4.48 12.35
CA LEU A 95 14.01 3.04 12.52
C LEU A 95 14.99 2.23 11.65
N ASP A 96 15.30 1.02 12.08
CA ASP A 96 15.89 -0.02 11.23
C ASP A 96 14.89 -0.38 10.13
N GLN A 97 15.33 -0.40 8.87
CA GLN A 97 14.44 -0.67 7.72
C GLN A 97 13.71 -2.00 7.85
N ARG A 98 14.28 -2.98 8.55
CA ARG A 98 13.67 -4.30 8.78
C ARG A 98 12.43 -4.23 9.67
N ALA A 99 12.29 -3.14 10.42
CA ALA A 99 11.15 -2.86 11.31
C ALA A 99 10.08 -1.97 10.64
N VAL A 100 10.29 -1.52 9.39
CA VAL A 100 9.34 -0.65 8.69
C VAL A 100 8.59 -1.44 7.62
N VAL A 101 7.32 -1.69 7.87
CA VAL A 101 6.39 -2.36 6.95
C VAL A 101 5.32 -1.38 6.46
N ASP A 102 4.65 -1.72 5.37
CA ASP A 102 3.70 -0.86 4.66
C ASP A 102 2.73 -1.75 3.85
N PRO A 103 1.38 -1.53 3.87
CA PRO A 103 0.43 -2.34 3.12
C PRO A 103 0.57 -2.19 1.58
N SER A 104 1.33 -1.22 1.09
CA SER A 104 1.55 -0.96 -0.35
C SER A 104 2.14 -2.15 -1.10
N PHE A 105 2.76 -3.12 -0.43
CA PHE A 105 3.22 -4.35 -1.08
C PHE A 105 2.09 -5.09 -1.81
N LEU A 106 0.82 -4.87 -1.43
CA LEU A 106 -0.36 -5.39 -2.13
C LEU A 106 -0.44 -4.96 -3.60
N ASP A 107 0.25 -3.88 -4.01
CA ASP A 107 0.37 -3.52 -5.43
C ASP A 107 1.06 -4.61 -6.26
N LEU A 108 1.89 -5.46 -5.65
CA LEU A 108 2.45 -6.65 -6.32
C LEU A 108 1.36 -7.59 -6.82
N VAL A 109 0.29 -7.77 -6.05
CA VAL A 109 -0.86 -8.60 -6.41
C VAL A 109 -1.81 -7.80 -7.29
N ARG A 110 -2.16 -6.57 -6.89
CA ARG A 110 -3.11 -5.72 -7.60
C ARG A 110 -2.72 -5.47 -9.05
N LEU A 111 -1.42 -5.33 -9.33
CA LEU A 111 -0.88 -5.13 -10.67
C LEU A 111 -0.54 -6.45 -11.41
N GLY A 112 -0.76 -7.60 -10.78
CA GLY A 112 -0.57 -8.92 -11.39
C GLY A 112 0.89 -9.33 -11.52
N VAL A 113 1.78 -8.81 -10.67
CA VAL A 113 3.22 -9.16 -10.66
C VAL A 113 3.47 -10.44 -9.86
N ILE A 114 2.79 -10.59 -8.72
CA ILE A 114 2.89 -11.73 -7.80
C ILE A 114 1.48 -12.31 -7.55
N ALA A 115 1.39 -13.62 -7.41
CA ALA A 115 0.12 -14.30 -7.17
C ALA A 115 -0.41 -13.99 -5.75
N PRO A 116 -1.74 -13.92 -5.55
CA PRO A 116 -2.33 -13.60 -4.25
C PRO A 116 -2.03 -14.64 -3.16
N ASP A 117 -1.75 -15.88 -3.55
CA ASP A 117 -1.41 -17.02 -2.69
C ASP A 117 0.11 -17.24 -2.54
N ASP A 118 0.95 -16.34 -3.07
CA ASP A 118 2.40 -16.42 -2.88
C ASP A 118 2.75 -16.42 -1.37
N PRO A 119 3.58 -17.36 -0.87
CA PRO A 119 3.90 -17.46 0.55
C PRO A 119 4.48 -16.17 1.16
N ASN A 120 5.20 -15.36 0.38
CA ASN A 120 5.76 -14.10 0.85
C ASN A 120 4.68 -13.03 0.97
N ILE A 121 3.69 -13.03 0.08
CA ILE A 121 2.50 -12.19 0.22
C ILE A 121 1.78 -12.57 1.52
N LEU A 122 1.45 -13.85 1.69
CA LEU A 122 0.74 -14.35 2.88
C LEU A 122 1.46 -14.05 4.19
N SER A 123 2.78 -14.23 4.23
CA SER A 123 3.58 -13.90 5.42
C SER A 123 3.60 -12.39 5.69
N THR A 124 3.71 -11.57 4.64
CA THR A 124 3.70 -10.10 4.77
C THR A 124 2.34 -9.58 5.23
N LEU A 125 1.23 -10.19 4.80
CA LEU A 125 -0.13 -9.88 5.28
C LEU A 125 -0.22 -9.98 6.80
N HIS A 126 0.22 -11.10 7.36
CA HIS A 126 0.18 -11.34 8.79
C HIS A 126 0.99 -10.28 9.55
N VAL A 127 2.19 -9.95 9.05
CA VAL A 127 3.03 -8.90 9.65
C VAL A 127 2.34 -7.54 9.57
N VAL A 128 1.86 -7.13 8.39
CA VAL A 128 1.21 -5.83 8.18
C VAL A 128 -0.06 -5.70 9.03
N ASP A 129 -0.87 -6.75 9.12
CA ASP A 129 -2.08 -6.74 9.93
C ASP A 129 -1.74 -6.63 11.43
N SER A 130 -0.70 -7.33 11.89
CA SER A 130 -0.24 -7.24 13.28
C SER A 130 0.36 -5.88 13.64
N GLN A 131 1.05 -5.22 12.71
CA GLN A 131 1.80 -4.00 13.01
C GLN A 131 1.01 -2.73 12.73
N LEU A 132 0.12 -2.73 11.74
CA LEU A 132 -0.49 -1.51 11.19
C LEU A 132 -2.01 -1.49 11.25
N SER A 133 -2.69 -2.62 11.53
CA SER A 133 -4.15 -2.63 11.52
C SER A 133 -4.75 -2.13 12.83
N VAL A 134 -5.89 -1.44 12.72
CA VAL A 134 -6.70 -0.97 13.83
C VAL A 134 -8.15 -1.36 13.57
N LEU A 135 -8.77 -2.01 14.55
CA LEU A 135 -10.19 -2.33 14.51
C LEU A 135 -10.98 -1.21 15.19
N THR A 136 -11.89 -0.61 14.44
CA THR A 136 -12.79 0.46 14.89
C THR A 136 -14.24 -0.03 14.83
N PRO A 137 -15.22 0.70 15.39
CA PRO A 137 -16.64 0.41 15.19
C PRO A 137 -17.07 0.38 13.70
N ASN A 138 -16.36 1.09 12.83
CA ASN A 138 -16.66 1.21 11.41
C ASN A 138 -15.98 0.12 10.56
N GLY A 139 -15.07 -0.66 11.13
CA GLY A 139 -14.31 -1.69 10.42
C GLY A 139 -12.82 -1.70 10.77
N ARG A 140 -12.07 -2.57 10.11
CA ARG A 140 -10.61 -2.63 10.21
C ARG A 140 -9.98 -1.68 9.19
N PHE A 141 -9.04 -0.87 9.64
CA PHE A 141 -8.28 0.08 8.83
C PHE A 141 -6.78 -0.11 9.09
N TRP A 142 -5.92 0.49 8.26
CA TRP A 142 -4.46 0.36 8.40
C TRP A 142 -3.79 1.74 8.38
N HIS A 143 -2.68 1.88 9.10
CA HIS A 143 -1.74 2.98 8.94
C HIS A 143 -0.95 2.83 7.63
N ARG A 144 -0.33 3.93 7.16
CA ARG A 144 0.53 3.89 5.96
C ARG A 144 1.75 3.02 6.16
N TYR A 145 2.48 3.21 7.26
CA TYR A 145 3.67 2.43 7.57
C TYR A 145 4.07 2.56 9.04
N THR A 146 5.00 1.70 9.50
CA THR A 146 5.49 1.73 10.88
C THR A 146 6.11 3.09 11.22
N GLY A 147 5.62 3.73 12.30
CA GLY A 147 6.17 5.00 12.79
C GLY A 147 5.78 6.22 11.97
N ASP A 148 4.77 6.11 11.10
CA ASP A 148 4.21 7.25 10.38
C ASP A 148 3.76 8.38 11.33
N GLY A 149 4.13 9.61 11.02
CA GLY A 149 3.74 10.81 11.76
C GLY A 149 2.90 11.81 10.96
N TYR A 150 2.42 11.47 9.77
CA TYR A 150 1.56 12.36 8.98
C TYR A 150 0.10 12.29 9.44
N GLY A 151 -0.18 12.97 10.54
CA GLY A 151 -1.51 13.08 11.11
C GLY A 151 -1.48 13.92 12.37
N GLU A 152 -2.61 13.98 13.05
CA GLU A 152 -2.78 14.89 14.17
C GLU A 152 -1.76 14.65 15.29
N GLN A 153 -1.48 15.72 16.03
CA GLN A 153 -0.62 15.69 17.19
C GLN A 153 -1.17 14.74 18.26
N LYS A 154 -0.31 14.34 19.20
CA LYS A 154 -0.68 13.44 20.32
C LYS A 154 -1.81 13.98 21.20
N ASP A 155 -1.96 15.30 21.28
CA ASP A 155 -3.03 16.00 22.00
C ASP A 155 -4.28 16.26 21.13
N GLY A 156 -4.31 15.73 19.90
CA GLY A 156 -5.42 15.90 18.96
C GLY A 156 -5.39 17.20 18.16
N GLN A 157 -4.39 18.07 18.34
CA GLN A 157 -4.25 19.27 17.50
C GLN A 157 -3.93 18.90 16.05
N PRO A 158 -4.31 19.76 15.07
CA PRO A 158 -4.02 19.52 13.66
C PRO A 158 -2.52 19.31 13.40
N TRP A 159 -2.23 18.53 12.36
CA TRP A 159 -0.88 18.42 11.79
C TRP A 159 -0.45 19.75 11.13
N ASN A 160 0.85 19.99 11.07
CA ASN A 160 1.47 21.10 10.36
C ASN A 160 2.89 20.72 9.92
N VAL A 161 3.47 21.49 9.00
CA VAL A 161 4.86 21.34 8.56
C VAL A 161 5.84 21.88 9.60
N GLY A 162 7.06 21.34 9.61
CA GLY A 162 8.17 21.88 10.41
C GLY A 162 8.31 21.33 11.83
N PHE A 163 7.54 20.31 12.22
CA PHE A 163 7.83 19.57 13.45
C PHE A 163 9.25 18.98 13.41
N PRO A 164 10.00 19.00 14.53
CA PRO A 164 11.36 18.48 14.54
C PRO A 164 11.42 17.01 14.10
N ALA A 165 12.44 16.64 13.32
CA ALA A 165 12.64 15.25 12.93
C ALA A 165 12.77 14.33 14.16
N ALA A 166 12.17 13.14 14.11
CA ALA A 166 12.15 12.16 15.19
C ALA A 166 11.55 12.62 16.53
N SER A 167 10.86 13.77 16.59
CA SER A 167 10.19 14.24 17.81
C SER A 167 8.95 13.41 18.18
N GLN A 168 8.35 12.72 17.22
CA GLN A 168 7.12 11.96 17.36
C GLN A 168 6.00 12.81 17.98
N THR A 169 5.94 14.08 17.62
CA THR A 169 4.90 15.01 18.06
C THR A 169 3.56 14.63 17.45
N THR A 170 3.61 14.17 16.20
CA THR A 170 2.46 13.77 15.39
C THR A 170 2.41 12.27 15.20
N ILE A 171 1.21 11.78 14.87
CA ILE A 171 0.92 10.37 14.63
C ILE A 171 0.09 10.29 13.35
N GLY A 172 0.58 9.56 12.35
CA GLY A 172 -0.22 9.24 11.17
C GLY A 172 -1.37 8.31 11.54
N ARG A 173 -2.59 8.63 11.10
CA ARG A 173 -3.79 7.87 11.46
C ARG A 173 -4.05 6.76 10.45
N VAL A 174 -5.15 6.04 10.61
CA VAL A 174 -5.51 4.95 9.70
C VAL A 174 -6.30 5.46 8.50
N TRP A 175 -6.07 4.88 7.32
CA TRP A 175 -6.63 5.36 6.07
C TRP A 175 -7.69 4.40 5.53
N PRO A 176 -8.89 4.88 5.17
CA PRO A 176 -9.93 4.04 4.57
C PRO A 176 -9.51 3.41 3.24
N ILE A 177 -8.62 4.07 2.49
CA ILE A 177 -8.18 3.56 1.20
C ILE A 177 -7.49 2.19 1.30
N PHE A 178 -6.71 1.92 2.35
CA PHE A 178 -6.03 0.63 2.51
C PHE A 178 -6.99 -0.50 2.84
N THR A 179 -8.16 -0.19 3.39
CA THR A 179 -9.25 -1.16 3.50
C THR A 179 -9.77 -1.53 2.12
N GLY A 180 -9.89 -0.54 1.22
CA GLY A 180 -10.20 -0.79 -0.17
C GLY A 180 -9.14 -1.60 -0.92
N GLU A 181 -7.85 -1.30 -0.72
CA GLU A 181 -6.73 -2.05 -1.32
C GLU A 181 -6.68 -3.49 -0.79
N ARG A 182 -6.88 -3.67 0.53
CA ARG A 182 -7.11 -4.98 1.16
C ARG A 182 -8.27 -5.72 0.49
N GLY A 183 -9.39 -5.05 0.22
CA GLY A 183 -10.54 -5.66 -0.45
C GLY A 183 -10.22 -6.18 -1.85
N GLU A 184 -9.42 -5.44 -2.63
CA GLU A 184 -8.97 -5.92 -3.95
C GLU A 184 -8.04 -7.14 -3.83
N TYR A 185 -7.19 -7.20 -2.81
CA TYR A 185 -6.41 -8.39 -2.50
C TYR A 185 -7.32 -9.57 -2.14
N GLU A 186 -8.27 -9.41 -1.21
CA GLU A 186 -9.18 -10.47 -0.78
C GLU A 186 -9.94 -11.04 -1.98
N LEU A 187 -10.42 -10.16 -2.86
CA LEU A 187 -11.10 -10.57 -4.08
C LEU A 187 -10.17 -11.34 -5.03
N ALA A 188 -8.93 -10.90 -5.20
CA ALA A 188 -7.93 -11.62 -5.99
C ALA A 188 -7.62 -13.01 -5.40
N ALA A 189 -7.64 -13.14 -4.08
CA ALA A 189 -7.49 -14.40 -3.35
C ALA A 189 -8.74 -15.29 -3.36
N GLY A 190 -9.84 -14.86 -4.00
CA GLY A 190 -11.08 -15.63 -4.08
C GLY A 190 -12.01 -15.49 -2.87
N HIS A 191 -11.78 -14.48 -2.01
CA HIS A 191 -12.61 -14.16 -0.86
C HIS A 191 -13.60 -13.03 -1.18
N SER A 192 -14.55 -12.80 -0.26
CA SER A 192 -15.48 -11.67 -0.36
C SER A 192 -14.81 -10.39 0.10
N ALA A 193 -14.89 -9.33 -0.72
CA ALA A 193 -14.44 -7.98 -0.35
C ALA A 193 -15.58 -7.05 0.12
N ALA A 194 -16.77 -7.62 0.34
CA ALA A 194 -17.93 -6.86 0.80
C ALA A 194 -17.76 -6.22 2.20
N PRO A 195 -17.07 -6.86 3.17
CA PRO A 195 -16.75 -6.22 4.45
C PRO A 195 -15.95 -4.93 4.27
N GLU A 196 -14.95 -4.94 3.40
CA GLU A 196 -14.06 -3.81 3.13
C GLU A 196 -14.81 -2.65 2.48
N LEU A 197 -15.66 -2.94 1.49
CA LEU A 197 -16.51 -1.92 0.88
C LEU A 197 -17.44 -1.25 1.90
N ARG A 198 -18.05 -2.03 2.79
CA ARG A 198 -18.89 -1.50 3.87
C ARG A 198 -18.09 -0.67 4.87
N ALA A 199 -16.89 -1.13 5.22
CA ALA A 199 -16.02 -0.41 6.14
C ALA A 199 -15.60 0.95 5.57
N MET A 200 -15.22 1.01 4.29
CA MET A 200 -14.96 2.29 3.60
C MET A 200 -16.20 3.19 3.66
N ALA A 201 -17.39 2.70 3.28
CA ALA A 201 -18.62 3.50 3.28
C ALA A 201 -18.96 4.05 4.68
N ALA A 202 -18.67 3.30 5.75
CA ALA A 202 -18.93 3.71 7.13
C ALA A 202 -18.06 4.89 7.60
N THR A 203 -16.98 5.22 6.87
CA THR A 203 -16.13 6.39 7.18
C THR A 203 -16.64 7.70 6.60
N ALA A 204 -17.66 7.65 5.75
CA ALA A 204 -18.19 8.85 5.11
C ALA A 204 -18.82 9.80 6.14
N ASN A 205 -18.64 11.10 5.92
CA ASN A 205 -19.38 12.12 6.66
C ASN A 205 -20.87 12.16 6.23
N PRO A 206 -21.76 12.95 6.88
CA PRO A 206 -23.18 13.01 6.52
C PRO A 206 -23.48 13.41 5.06
N SER A 207 -22.52 14.05 4.37
CA SER A 207 -22.64 14.41 2.95
C SER A 207 -22.14 13.30 2.00
N GLY A 208 -21.72 12.15 2.53
CA GLY A 208 -21.20 11.01 1.76
C GLY A 208 -19.73 11.15 1.34
N LEU A 209 -18.98 12.13 1.89
CA LEU A 209 -17.58 12.34 1.52
C LEU A 209 -16.67 11.41 2.33
N LEU A 210 -15.90 10.59 1.63
CA LEU A 210 -14.87 9.72 2.20
C LEU A 210 -13.56 10.48 2.47
N PRO A 211 -12.97 10.34 3.67
CA PRO A 211 -11.78 11.07 4.06
C PRO A 211 -10.48 10.41 3.58
N GLU A 212 -9.38 11.15 3.73
CA GLU A 212 -8.03 10.61 3.68
C GLU A 212 -7.75 9.69 4.89
N GLN A 213 -7.96 10.20 6.10
CA GLN A 213 -7.72 9.47 7.35
C GLN A 213 -8.96 9.45 8.24
N VAL A 214 -9.04 8.42 9.08
CA VAL A 214 -10.00 8.31 10.19
C VAL A 214 -9.27 8.08 11.51
N TRP A 215 -9.92 8.44 12.60
CA TRP A 215 -9.38 8.23 13.94
C TRP A 215 -9.18 6.73 14.22
N ASP A 216 -7.96 6.37 14.58
CA ASP A 216 -7.56 5.01 14.99
C ASP A 216 -8.10 4.68 16.39
N GLN A 217 -7.96 5.60 17.32
CA GLN A 217 -8.55 5.58 18.67
C GLN A 217 -9.31 6.89 18.90
N ASN A 218 -10.06 7.01 20.00
CA ASN A 218 -10.54 8.33 20.42
C ASN A 218 -9.31 9.16 20.81
N PRO A 219 -8.91 10.20 20.05
CA PRO A 219 -7.79 11.04 20.45
C PRO A 219 -8.11 11.70 21.79
N PRO A 220 -7.10 12.00 22.62
CA PRO A 220 -7.28 12.61 23.93
C PRO A 220 -7.57 14.11 23.79
N SER A 221 -8.65 14.47 23.10
CA SER A 221 -9.10 15.86 23.00
C SER A 221 -10.04 16.25 24.14
N ASP A 222 -10.55 15.29 24.92
CA ASP A 222 -11.64 15.46 25.89
C ASP A 222 -12.88 16.17 25.33
N GLN A 223 -12.99 16.24 24.00
CA GLN A 223 -14.08 16.90 23.27
C GLN A 223 -14.90 15.85 22.51
N PRO A 224 -16.22 16.04 22.36
CA PRO A 224 -17.02 15.22 21.45
C PRO A 224 -16.60 15.45 19.99
N GLY A 225 -16.86 14.46 19.12
CA GLY A 225 -16.65 14.60 17.67
C GLY A 225 -15.44 13.86 17.07
N PHE A 226 -14.70 13.10 17.89
CA PHE A 226 -13.49 12.38 17.47
C PHE A 226 -13.61 10.86 17.64
N ALA A 227 -14.77 10.30 17.29
CA ALA A 227 -14.99 8.88 17.49
C ALA A 227 -14.06 8.04 16.58
N SER A 228 -13.53 6.95 17.11
CA SER A 228 -12.78 5.97 16.31
C SER A 228 -13.57 5.55 15.06
N GLY A 229 -12.90 5.55 13.90
CA GLY A 229 -13.48 5.25 12.60
C GLY A 229 -14.16 6.43 11.89
N THR A 230 -14.23 7.62 12.49
CA THR A 230 -14.77 8.84 11.84
C THR A 230 -13.66 9.71 11.25
N PRO A 231 -13.96 10.58 10.26
CA PRO A 231 -12.97 11.46 9.64
C PRO A 231 -12.12 12.27 10.62
N THR A 232 -10.83 12.46 10.30
CA THR A 232 -9.94 13.38 11.01
C THR A 232 -9.98 14.80 10.41
N PHE A 233 -8.99 15.64 10.72
CA PHE A 233 -8.82 16.96 10.10
C PHE A 233 -8.10 16.92 8.75
N SER A 234 -7.70 15.72 8.30
CA SER A 234 -7.11 15.47 6.99
C SER A 234 -8.08 15.76 5.83
N ALA A 235 -7.57 15.69 4.60
CA ALA A 235 -8.35 16.00 3.41
C ALA A 235 -9.65 15.18 3.34
N THR A 236 -10.79 15.88 3.29
CA THR A 236 -12.12 15.29 3.09
C THR A 236 -12.94 16.18 2.15
N PRO A 237 -13.29 15.71 0.93
CA PRO A 237 -13.04 14.38 0.39
C PRO A 237 -11.59 14.16 -0.06
N LEU A 238 -11.09 12.92 0.05
CA LEU A 238 -9.95 12.47 -0.74
C LEU A 238 -10.44 11.77 -2.00
N ALA A 239 -10.11 12.32 -3.18
CA ALA A 239 -10.51 11.76 -4.46
C ALA A 239 -9.98 10.32 -4.67
N TRP A 240 -8.79 10.01 -4.15
CA TRP A 240 -8.21 8.67 -4.22
C TRP A 240 -9.01 7.64 -3.40
N THR A 241 -9.44 7.97 -2.17
CA THR A 241 -10.33 7.10 -1.39
C THR A 241 -11.65 6.83 -2.13
N HIS A 242 -12.23 7.86 -2.76
CA HIS A 242 -13.46 7.68 -3.56
C HIS A 242 -13.23 6.80 -4.79
N ALA A 243 -12.13 7.01 -5.50
CA ALA A 243 -11.77 6.18 -6.65
C ALA A 243 -11.60 4.71 -6.23
N GLN A 244 -10.93 4.45 -5.10
CA GLN A 244 -10.80 3.10 -4.55
C GLN A 244 -12.17 2.50 -4.18
N PHE A 245 -13.05 3.26 -3.54
CA PHE A 245 -14.39 2.79 -3.17
C PHE A 245 -15.21 2.38 -4.41
N ILE A 246 -15.24 3.24 -5.42
CA ILE A 246 -15.95 2.98 -6.68
C ILE A 246 -15.33 1.77 -7.40
N ARG A 247 -14.00 1.73 -7.48
CA ARG A 247 -13.29 0.63 -8.15
C ARG A 247 -13.52 -0.70 -7.46
N LEU A 248 -13.45 -0.74 -6.13
CA LEU A 248 -13.74 -1.96 -5.36
C LEU A 248 -15.18 -2.44 -5.58
N ALA A 249 -16.17 -1.53 -5.60
CA ALA A 249 -17.55 -1.90 -5.90
C ALA A 249 -17.70 -2.56 -7.29
N TRP A 250 -17.02 -2.00 -8.30
CA TRP A 250 -16.97 -2.58 -9.64
C TRP A 250 -16.23 -3.92 -9.67
N SER A 251 -15.12 -4.04 -8.93
CA SER A 251 -14.37 -5.28 -8.77
C SER A 251 -15.22 -6.39 -8.16
N ILE A 252 -15.96 -6.09 -7.08
CA ILE A 252 -16.89 -7.04 -6.45
C ILE A 252 -17.96 -7.50 -7.45
N ALA A 253 -18.57 -6.57 -8.19
CA ALA A 253 -19.57 -6.92 -9.20
C ALA A 253 -19.00 -7.79 -10.33
N ALA A 254 -17.74 -7.56 -10.71
CA ALA A 254 -17.04 -8.35 -11.73
C ALA A 254 -16.46 -9.68 -11.20
N GLY A 255 -16.45 -9.90 -9.87
CA GLY A 255 -15.82 -11.06 -9.23
C GLY A 255 -14.29 -11.09 -9.34
N ARG A 256 -13.65 -9.97 -9.71
CA ARG A 256 -12.19 -9.84 -9.85
C ARG A 256 -11.77 -8.36 -9.83
N PRO A 257 -10.53 -8.01 -9.47
CA PRO A 257 -10.01 -6.66 -9.66
C PRO A 257 -10.15 -6.21 -11.12
N VAL A 258 -10.93 -5.15 -11.38
CA VAL A 258 -11.26 -4.72 -12.75
C VAL A 258 -10.10 -4.00 -13.44
N GLU A 259 -9.21 -3.40 -12.67
CA GLU A 259 -8.10 -2.59 -13.15
C GLU A 259 -6.76 -3.35 -13.24
N GLN A 260 -6.70 -4.58 -12.72
CA GLN A 260 -5.50 -5.40 -12.82
C GLN A 260 -5.15 -5.59 -14.31
N PRO A 261 -3.95 -5.15 -14.75
CA PRO A 261 -3.58 -5.23 -16.17
C PRO A 261 -3.50 -6.69 -16.60
N ALA A 262 -4.45 -7.12 -17.45
CA ALA A 262 -4.57 -8.52 -17.82
C ALA A 262 -3.26 -9.05 -18.44
N ILE A 263 -2.59 -8.28 -19.29
CA ILE A 263 -1.32 -8.66 -19.92
C ILE A 263 -0.17 -8.90 -18.92
N VAL A 264 -0.16 -8.17 -17.80
CA VAL A 264 0.82 -8.38 -16.72
C VAL A 264 0.48 -9.66 -15.98
N ALA A 265 -0.78 -9.81 -15.59
CA ALA A 265 -1.24 -11.01 -14.90
C ALA A 265 -1.05 -12.29 -15.74
N CYS A 266 -1.33 -12.23 -17.04
CA CYS A 266 -1.13 -13.33 -17.98
C CYS A 266 0.34 -13.72 -18.15
N ARG A 267 1.25 -12.76 -17.93
CA ARG A 267 2.69 -13.02 -17.99
C ARG A 267 3.21 -13.69 -16.72
N TYR A 268 2.71 -13.29 -15.56
CA TYR A 268 3.36 -13.61 -14.29
C TYR A 268 2.57 -14.46 -13.30
N VAL A 269 1.23 -14.45 -13.35
CA VAL A 269 0.42 -15.10 -12.30
C VAL A 269 -0.60 -16.11 -12.81
N ARG A 270 -1.00 -16.04 -14.09
CA ARG A 270 -1.96 -17.00 -14.64
C ARG A 270 -1.72 -17.26 -16.12
N THR A 271 -2.08 -18.46 -16.57
CA THR A 271 -2.15 -18.75 -18.00
C THR A 271 -3.38 -18.08 -18.60
N CYS A 272 -3.19 -17.32 -19.67
CA CYS A 272 -4.28 -16.78 -20.46
C CYS A 272 -4.32 -17.44 -21.83
N ALA A 273 -5.50 -17.54 -22.42
CA ALA A 273 -5.60 -17.91 -23.83
C ALA A 273 -4.84 -16.86 -24.65
N VAL A 274 -3.98 -17.33 -25.57
CA VAL A 274 -3.34 -16.46 -26.56
C VAL A 274 -4.46 -15.99 -27.51
N PRO A 275 -4.62 -14.68 -27.74
CA PRO A 275 -5.55 -14.17 -28.76
C PRO A 275 -5.26 -14.72 -30.15
#